data_AF-E0XRP7-F1
#
_entry.id   AF-E0XRP7-F1
#
_cell.length_a   1.000
_cell.length_b   1.000
_cell.length_c   1.000
_cell.angle_alpha   90.00
_cell.angle_beta   90.00
_cell.angle_gamma   90.00
#
_symmetry.space_group_name_H-M   'P 1'
#
loop_
_entity.id
_entity.type
_entity.pdbx_description
1 polymer ?
#
loop_
_entity_poly.entity_id
_entity_poly.type
_entity_poly.pdbx_seq_one_letter_code
_entity_poly.pdbx_strand_id
1 'polypeptide(L)'
;MSTLKVTNVKHETSGLNTLVFDNGGTSGGNGRVTTKGTIGEVSALGNLAAGTHTLDFRTANNFSMTLTGNVTLANPSNISAGQSGVLFITQDSTGGRTAAFGSYWDFSDGTAPTLSTGANAVDMIAWIARSSTKISAQFVGNFS
;
A
#
# COMPACT_ATOMS: atom_id res chain seq x y z
N MET A 1 -7.16 38.14 -14.67
CA MET A 1 -7.83 36.92 -14.18
C MET A 1 -8.17 37.13 -12.71
N SER A 2 -9.45 37.02 -12.33
CA SER A 2 -9.82 37.03 -10.91
C SER A 2 -9.52 35.65 -10.30
N THR A 3 -8.89 35.64 -9.12
CA THR A 3 -8.70 34.42 -8.34
C THR A 3 -9.81 34.36 -7.30
N LEU A 4 -10.58 33.26 -7.27
CA LEU A 4 -11.50 32.99 -6.17
C LEU A 4 -10.70 32.42 -5.00
N LYS A 5 -10.65 33.13 -3.87
CA LYS A 5 -10.09 32.64 -2.61
C LYS A 5 -11.24 32.20 -1.71
N VAL A 6 -11.38 30.90 -1.46
CA VAL A 6 -12.36 30.35 -0.51
C VAL A 6 -11.62 29.97 0.78
N THR A 7 -11.91 30.68 1.87
CA THR A 7 -11.26 30.45 3.18
C THR A 7 -11.89 29.31 3.95
N ASN A 8 -13.20 29.08 3.78
CA ASN A 8 -13.93 28.01 4.44
C ASN A 8 -14.95 27.42 3.47
N VAL A 9 -14.87 26.12 3.22
CA VAL A 9 -15.97 25.32 2.68
C VAL A 9 -16.56 24.57 3.86
N LYS A 10 -17.74 24.96 4.33
CA LYS A 10 -18.51 24.20 5.33
C LYS A 10 -19.58 23.42 4.57
N HIS A 11 -19.68 22.11 4.83
CA HIS A 11 -20.80 21.31 4.39
C HIS A 11 -21.72 21.10 5.60
N GLU A 12 -22.95 21.59 5.51
CA GLU A 12 -23.92 21.64 6.62
C GLU A 12 -24.48 20.26 7.01
N THR A 13 -24.08 19.18 6.33
CA THR A 13 -24.43 17.80 6.72
C THR A 13 -23.18 16.95 6.96
N SER A 14 -23.28 16.10 7.98
CA SER A 14 -22.20 15.44 8.73
C SER A 14 -21.39 14.36 7.97
N GLY A 15 -21.47 14.30 6.64
CA GLY A 15 -20.71 13.32 5.87
C GLY A 15 -20.36 13.83 4.49
N LEU A 16 -19.14 14.35 4.33
CA LEU A 16 -18.53 14.45 3.00
C LEU A 16 -17.83 13.13 2.72
N ASN A 17 -18.38 12.31 1.83
CA ASN A 17 -17.75 11.05 1.42
C ASN A 17 -16.56 11.28 0.48
N THR A 18 -16.54 12.41 -0.23
CA THR A 18 -15.49 12.79 -1.20
C THR A 18 -15.52 14.31 -1.39
N LEU A 19 -14.36 14.97 -1.31
CA LEU A 19 -14.18 16.36 -1.71
C LEU A 19 -13.48 16.38 -3.07
N VAL A 20 -14.19 16.79 -4.12
CA VAL A 20 -13.65 16.88 -5.48
C VAL A 20 -13.26 18.32 -5.77
N PHE A 21 -11.98 18.56 -6.03
CA PHE A 21 -11.51 19.83 -6.58
C PHE A 21 -11.51 19.74 -8.10
N ASP A 22 -12.67 19.96 -8.73
CA ASP A 22 -12.78 20.00 -10.19
C ASP A 22 -12.41 21.41 -10.69
N ASN A 23 -11.37 21.50 -11.52
CA ASN A 23 -10.98 22.76 -12.15
C ASN A 23 -11.60 22.93 -13.56
N GLY A 24 -12.70 22.21 -13.83
CA GLY A 24 -13.52 22.37 -15.03
C GLY A 24 -12.83 21.96 -16.33
N GLY A 25 -11.80 21.11 -16.27
CA GLY A 25 -11.08 20.62 -17.46
C GLY A 25 -10.29 21.67 -18.27
N THR A 26 -10.26 22.94 -17.86
CA THR A 26 -9.62 24.04 -18.62
C THR A 26 -8.26 24.50 -18.09
N SER A 27 -7.71 23.90 -17.04
CA SER A 27 -6.35 24.24 -16.61
C SER A 27 -5.29 23.49 -17.39
N GLY A 28 -4.66 24.17 -18.34
CA GLY A 28 -3.30 23.85 -18.82
C GLY A 28 -2.22 24.05 -17.73
N GLY A 29 -2.50 23.67 -16.49
CA GLY A 29 -1.61 23.85 -15.34
C GLY A 29 -2.02 22.95 -14.18
N ASN A 30 -1.28 21.86 -14.01
CA ASN A 30 -1.14 20.99 -12.83
C ASN A 30 -2.14 21.24 -11.68
N GLY A 31 -3.26 20.49 -11.67
CA GLY A 31 -4.16 20.39 -10.52
C GLY A 31 -3.44 19.80 -9.31
N ARG A 32 -2.74 20.63 -8.54
CA ARG A 32 -1.97 20.21 -7.37
C ARG A 32 -2.84 20.32 -6.12
N VAL A 33 -3.27 19.19 -5.59
CA VAL A 33 -3.86 19.10 -4.25
C VAL A 33 -2.70 19.07 -3.24
N THR A 34 -2.58 20.11 -2.41
CA THR A 34 -1.56 20.16 -1.34
C THR A 34 -2.23 19.97 0.00
N THR A 35 -1.96 18.85 0.64
CA THR A 35 -2.32 18.62 2.04
C THR A 35 -1.10 18.93 2.93
N LYS A 36 -1.33 19.31 4.18
CA LYS A 36 -0.25 19.31 5.20
C LYS A 36 0.03 17.85 5.61
N GLY A 37 0.61 17.60 6.79
CA GLY A 37 0.83 16.24 7.27
C GLY A 37 -0.45 15.40 7.19
N THR A 38 -0.43 14.37 6.34
CA THR A 38 -1.49 13.36 6.22
C THR A 38 -1.00 12.06 6.84
N ILE A 39 -1.92 11.34 7.49
CA ILE A 39 -1.64 9.99 7.98
C ILE A 39 -1.95 9.01 6.84
N GLY A 40 -0.96 8.19 6.48
CA GLY A 40 -1.20 7.05 5.59
C GLY A 40 -1.69 5.88 6.41
N GLU A 41 -3.01 5.63 6.42
CA GLU A 41 -3.59 4.50 7.14
C GLU A 41 -2.98 3.16 6.69
N VAL A 42 -2.82 2.25 7.64
CA VAL A 42 -2.37 0.88 7.40
C VAL A 42 -3.58 -0.04 7.44
N SER A 43 -3.91 -0.65 6.31
CA SER A 43 -4.97 -1.66 6.23
C SER A 43 -4.44 -3.01 6.69
N ALA A 44 -4.98 -3.53 7.79
CA ALA A 44 -4.60 -4.83 8.32
C ALA A 44 -5.36 -5.95 7.60
N LEU A 45 -4.62 -6.90 7.02
CA LEU A 45 -5.16 -8.17 6.52
C LEU A 45 -5.40 -9.18 7.64
N GLY A 46 -4.85 -8.91 8.84
CA GLY A 46 -4.95 -9.80 10.00
C GLY A 46 -4.00 -11.00 9.91
N ASN A 47 -4.43 -12.11 10.52
CA ASN A 47 -3.66 -13.35 10.58
C ASN A 47 -3.91 -14.18 9.32
N LEU A 48 -2.87 -14.42 8.54
CA LEU A 48 -2.93 -15.19 7.30
C LEU A 48 -2.43 -16.62 7.53
N ALA A 49 -3.37 -17.56 7.49
CA ALA A 49 -3.08 -18.99 7.46
C ALA A 49 -2.51 -19.42 6.11
N ALA A 50 -2.02 -20.68 6.05
CA ALA A 50 -1.45 -21.22 4.82
C ALA A 50 -2.43 -21.15 3.65
N GLY A 51 -1.96 -20.66 2.51
CA GLY A 51 -2.82 -20.43 1.33
C GLY A 51 -2.36 -19.27 0.46
N THR A 52 -3.21 -18.92 -0.50
CA THR A 52 -2.99 -17.77 -1.41
C THR A 52 -3.85 -16.59 -0.97
N HIS A 53 -3.23 -15.41 -0.85
CA HIS A 53 -3.86 -14.17 -0.41
C HIS A 53 -3.55 -13.06 -1.40
N THR A 54 -4.45 -12.07 -1.53
CA THR A 54 -4.33 -10.98 -2.51
C THR A 54 -4.54 -9.64 -1.81
N LEU A 55 -3.67 -8.66 -2.09
CA LEU A 55 -3.87 -7.27 -1.66
C LEU A 55 -4.85 -6.57 -2.63
N ASP A 56 -5.83 -5.84 -2.09
CA ASP A 56 -6.65 -4.92 -2.88
C ASP A 56 -6.08 -3.51 -2.79
N PHE A 57 -5.42 -3.04 -3.84
CA PHE A 57 -4.80 -1.71 -3.83
C PHE A 57 -5.82 -0.56 -3.88
N ARG A 58 -7.11 -0.84 -4.03
CA ARG A 58 -8.14 0.19 -3.84
C ARG A 58 -8.37 0.53 -2.37
N THR A 59 -8.09 -0.39 -1.44
CA THR A 59 -8.42 -0.19 -0.03
C THR A 59 -7.39 0.67 0.70
N ALA A 60 -6.10 0.52 0.39
CA ALA A 60 -5.02 1.28 1.00
C ALA A 60 -3.74 1.27 0.16
N ASN A 61 -2.79 2.11 0.55
CA ASN A 61 -1.41 2.07 0.09
C ASN A 61 -0.49 1.34 1.09
N ASN A 62 -0.82 1.39 2.38
CA ASN A 62 -0.04 0.72 3.40
C ASN A 62 -0.82 -0.46 3.95
N PHE A 63 -0.14 -1.59 4.11
CA PHE A 63 -0.75 -2.85 4.54
C PHE A 63 0.04 -3.48 5.67
N SER A 64 -0.63 -4.29 6.48
CA SER A 64 0.03 -5.18 7.44
C SER A 64 -0.60 -6.57 7.43
N MET A 65 0.22 -7.59 7.67
CA MET A 65 -0.22 -8.97 7.83
C MET A 65 0.64 -9.72 8.83
N THR A 66 0.04 -10.68 9.53
CA THR A 66 0.75 -11.62 10.40
C THR A 66 0.67 -13.02 9.79
N LEU A 67 1.80 -13.67 9.59
CA LEU A 67 1.84 -15.02 9.01
C LEU A 67 1.63 -16.07 10.11
N THR A 68 0.60 -16.89 9.99
CA THR A 68 0.35 -18.06 10.84
C THR A 68 0.55 -19.39 10.10
N GLY A 69 0.90 -19.31 8.81
CA GLY A 69 1.28 -20.42 7.95
C GLY A 69 2.11 -19.94 6.77
N ASN A 70 2.57 -20.85 5.91
CA ASN A 70 3.28 -20.50 4.69
C ASN A 70 2.30 -19.98 3.64
N VAL A 71 2.52 -18.78 3.13
CA VAL A 71 1.58 -18.10 2.24
C VAL A 71 2.14 -17.88 0.84
N THR A 72 1.24 -17.68 -0.10
CA THR A 72 1.53 -17.05 -1.39
C THR A 72 0.78 -15.72 -1.45
N LEU A 73 1.50 -14.61 -1.59
CA LEU A 73 0.90 -13.32 -1.91
C LEU A 73 0.76 -13.20 -3.43
N ALA A 74 -0.45 -13.39 -3.93
CA ALA A 74 -0.76 -13.28 -5.35
C ALA A 74 -0.54 -11.84 -5.86
N ASN A 75 -0.64 -11.68 -7.18
CA ASN A 75 -0.63 -10.35 -7.81
C ASN A 75 -1.80 -9.52 -7.25
N PRO A 76 -1.55 -8.29 -6.75
CA PRO A 76 -2.61 -7.44 -6.22
C PRO A 76 -3.71 -7.13 -7.25
N SER A 77 -4.92 -6.85 -6.77
CA SER A 77 -6.00 -6.32 -7.59
C SER A 77 -6.01 -4.78 -7.57
N ASN A 78 -6.67 -4.18 -8.57
CA ASN A 78 -6.91 -2.73 -8.64
C ASN A 78 -5.64 -1.86 -8.64
N ILE A 79 -4.56 -2.37 -9.24
CA ILE A 79 -3.26 -1.67 -9.31
C ILE A 79 -3.38 -0.45 -10.22
N SER A 80 -3.07 0.72 -9.67
CA SER A 80 -2.94 1.97 -10.44
C SER A 80 -1.47 2.34 -10.60
N ALA A 81 -1.05 2.71 -11.82
CA ALA A 81 0.32 3.17 -12.07
C ALA A 81 0.63 4.43 -11.24
N GLY A 82 1.81 4.47 -10.63
CA GLY A 82 2.25 5.54 -9.72
C GLY A 82 1.82 5.35 -8.27
N GLN A 83 0.96 4.38 -7.97
CA GLN A 83 0.59 4.05 -6.59
C GLN A 83 1.77 3.43 -5.85
N SER A 84 2.00 3.83 -4.61
CA SER A 84 3.14 3.39 -3.80
C SER A 84 2.80 3.32 -2.32
N GLY A 85 3.50 2.47 -1.59
CA GLY A 85 3.36 2.38 -0.13
C GLY A 85 4.27 1.33 0.48
N VAL A 86 3.86 0.83 1.65
CA VAL A 86 4.61 -0.20 2.39
C VAL A 86 3.71 -1.38 2.79
N LEU A 87 4.29 -2.57 2.86
CA LEU A 87 3.67 -3.77 3.42
C LEU A 87 4.51 -4.25 4.60
N PHE A 88 3.93 -4.27 5.79
CA PHE A 88 4.53 -4.90 6.97
C PHE A 88 4.14 -6.37 7.06
N ILE A 89 5.11 -7.23 7.32
CA ILE A 89 4.92 -8.68 7.44
C ILE A 89 5.48 -9.11 8.79
N THR A 90 4.63 -9.68 9.63
CA THR A 90 5.01 -10.13 10.97
C THR A 90 4.94 -11.66 11.05
N GLN A 91 5.97 -12.30 11.61
CA GLN A 91 5.93 -13.72 11.97
C GLN A 91 4.99 -13.95 13.16
N ASP A 92 4.36 -15.12 13.24
CA ASP A 92 3.70 -15.54 14.47
C ASP A 92 4.70 -15.74 15.63
N SER A 93 4.18 -16.12 16.79
CA SER A 93 4.98 -16.36 18.00
C SER A 93 5.90 -17.60 17.90
N THR A 94 5.83 -18.37 16.82
CA THR A 94 6.73 -19.50 16.56
C THR A 94 7.84 -19.08 15.59
N GLY A 95 7.50 -18.34 14.54
CA GLY A 95 8.40 -18.01 13.44
C GLY A 95 8.49 -19.13 12.40
N GLY A 96 9.37 -18.93 11.41
CA GLY A 96 9.64 -19.90 10.33
C GLY A 96 8.58 -19.96 9.24
N ARG A 97 7.71 -18.95 9.11
CA ARG A 97 6.75 -18.84 8.00
C ARG A 97 7.40 -18.21 6.78
N THR A 98 7.05 -18.72 5.61
CA THR A 98 7.52 -18.19 4.33
C THR A 98 6.39 -17.50 3.56
N ALA A 99 6.78 -16.59 2.66
CA ALA A 99 5.88 -16.00 1.67
C ALA A 99 6.49 -16.18 0.27
N ALA A 100 5.69 -16.73 -0.65
CA ALA A 100 5.95 -16.62 -2.08
C ALA A 100 5.21 -15.40 -2.64
N PHE A 101 5.70 -14.82 -3.75
CA PHE A 101 5.14 -13.61 -4.35
C PHE A 101 4.74 -13.85 -5.80
N GLY A 102 3.64 -13.24 -6.22
CA GLY A 102 3.17 -13.26 -7.60
C GLY A 102 4.15 -12.59 -8.57
N SER A 103 4.00 -12.91 -9.87
CA SER A 103 4.91 -12.49 -10.94
C SER A 103 4.98 -10.99 -11.23
N TYR A 104 4.08 -10.18 -10.67
CA TYR A 104 4.10 -8.72 -10.83
C TYR A 104 5.08 -8.05 -9.87
N TRP A 105 5.43 -8.70 -8.76
CA TRP A 105 6.41 -8.23 -7.80
C TRP A 105 7.82 -8.40 -8.37
N ASP A 106 8.48 -7.28 -8.61
CA ASP A 106 9.83 -7.17 -9.15
C ASP A 106 10.75 -6.64 -8.04
N PHE A 107 11.40 -7.57 -7.35
CA PHE A 107 12.32 -7.26 -6.25
C PHE A 107 13.71 -6.89 -6.78
N SER A 108 14.45 -6.06 -6.03
CA SER A 108 15.87 -5.83 -6.29
C SER A 108 16.61 -7.16 -6.45
N ASP A 109 17.41 -7.28 -7.51
CA ASP A 109 18.15 -8.50 -7.91
C ASP A 109 17.30 -9.63 -8.55
N GLY A 110 16.01 -9.39 -8.79
CA GLY A 110 15.14 -10.29 -9.57
C GLY A 110 14.68 -11.55 -8.83
N THR A 111 15.00 -11.67 -7.53
CA THR A 111 14.60 -12.81 -6.68
C THR A 111 13.71 -12.34 -5.54
N ALA A 112 12.67 -13.12 -5.23
CA ALA A 112 11.84 -12.89 -4.05
C ALA A 112 12.69 -12.95 -2.76
N PRO A 113 12.44 -12.08 -1.77
CA PRO A 113 13.22 -12.03 -0.55
C PRO A 113 12.94 -13.23 0.37
N THR A 114 13.93 -13.58 1.18
CA THR A 114 13.74 -14.48 2.33
C THR A 114 13.30 -13.66 3.54
N LEU A 115 12.14 -14.00 4.10
CA LEU A 115 11.63 -13.35 5.31
C LEU A 115 12.48 -13.70 6.53
N SER A 116 12.49 -12.79 7.51
CA SER A 116 13.02 -13.08 8.84
C SER A 116 12.19 -14.18 9.49
N THR A 117 12.85 -15.15 10.11
CA THR A 117 12.18 -16.36 10.64
C THR A 117 12.01 -16.37 12.15
N GLY A 118 12.49 -15.35 12.86
CA GLY A 118 12.34 -15.25 14.30
C GLY A 118 10.88 -15.09 14.71
N ALA A 119 10.52 -15.60 15.89
CA ALA A 119 9.20 -15.36 16.47
C ALA A 119 8.92 -13.85 16.58
N ASN A 120 7.75 -13.42 16.12
CA ASN A 120 7.34 -12.01 16.06
C ASN A 120 8.27 -11.09 15.26
N ALA A 121 9.19 -11.64 14.45
CA ALA A 121 10.04 -10.83 13.59
C ALA A 121 9.17 -10.04 12.60
N VAL A 122 9.53 -8.77 12.40
CA VAL A 122 8.82 -7.87 11.49
C VAL A 122 9.73 -7.52 10.32
N ASP A 123 9.19 -7.68 9.12
CA ASP A 123 9.80 -7.28 7.87
C ASP A 123 8.94 -6.20 7.19
N MET A 124 9.55 -5.45 6.28
CA MET A 124 8.88 -4.43 5.47
C MET A 124 9.21 -4.61 3.98
N ILE A 125 8.19 -4.45 3.13
CA ILE A 125 8.35 -4.31 1.69
C ILE A 125 7.89 -2.91 1.30
N ALA A 126 8.82 -2.07 0.85
CA ALA A 126 8.49 -0.81 0.19
C ALA A 126 8.23 -1.07 -1.30
N TRP A 127 7.21 -0.44 -1.88
CA TRP A 127 6.82 -0.73 -3.26
C TRP A 127 6.26 0.47 -4.03
N ILE A 128 6.36 0.40 -5.36
CA ILE A 128 5.71 1.31 -6.30
C ILE A 128 5.24 0.55 -7.55
N ALA A 129 3.98 0.78 -7.94
CA ALA A 129 3.40 0.26 -9.17
C ALA A 129 3.87 1.09 -10.37
N ARG A 130 4.69 0.49 -11.25
CA ARG A 130 5.12 1.11 -12.52
C ARG A 130 4.03 1.01 -13.59
N SER A 131 3.20 -0.03 -13.51
CA SER A 131 2.02 -0.25 -14.35
C SER A 131 0.99 -1.07 -13.58
N SER A 132 -0.15 -1.41 -14.21
CA SER A 132 -1.14 -2.33 -13.64
C SER A 132 -0.65 -3.77 -13.47
N THR A 133 0.55 -4.12 -13.97
CA THR A 133 1.12 -5.47 -13.94
C THR A 133 2.61 -5.53 -13.57
N LYS A 134 3.20 -4.40 -13.13
CA LYS A 134 4.60 -4.32 -12.72
C LYS A 134 4.75 -3.48 -11.47
N ILE A 135 5.26 -4.10 -10.41
CA ILE A 135 5.49 -3.48 -9.10
C ILE A 135 6.97 -3.59 -8.78
N SER A 136 7.68 -2.47 -8.66
CA SER A 136 9.04 -2.48 -8.10
C SER A 136 8.95 -2.56 -6.59
N ALA A 137 9.68 -3.48 -5.99
CA ALA A 137 9.65 -3.74 -4.55
C ALA A 137 11.05 -3.85 -3.95
N GLN A 138 11.22 -3.34 -2.74
CA GLN A 138 12.43 -3.48 -1.94
C GLN A 138 12.09 -4.09 -0.59
N PHE A 139 12.80 -5.16 -0.24
CA PHE A 139 12.70 -5.79 1.06
C PHE A 139 13.69 -5.16 2.05
N VAL A 140 13.21 -4.95 3.27
CA VAL A 140 14.02 -4.59 4.45
C VAL A 140 13.57 -5.52 5.58
N GLY A 141 14.48 -6.36 6.07
CA GLY A 141 14.16 -7.38 7.05
C GLY A 141 14.58 -7.03 8.47
N ASN A 142 14.00 -7.74 9.43
CA ASN A 142 14.43 -7.81 10.83
C ASN A 142 14.43 -6.46 11.55
N PHE A 143 13.29 -5.78 11.55
CA PHE A 143 13.07 -4.61 12.38
C PHE A 143 13.05 -5.00 13.87
N SER A 144 13.67 -4.18 14.72
CA SER A 144 13.78 -4.35 16.18
C SER A 144 12.61 -3.71 16.93
#